data_AF-A0A417H9L0-F1
#
_entry.id   AF-A0A417H9L0-F1
#
_cell.length_a   1.000
_cell.length_b   1.000
_cell.length_c   1.000
_cell.angle_alpha   90.00
_cell.angle_beta   90.00
_cell.angle_gamma   90.00
#
_symmetry.space_group_name_H-M   'P 1'
#
loop_
_entity.id
_entity.type
_entity.pdbx_description
1 polymer ?
#
loop_
_entity_poly.entity_id
_entity_poly.type
_entity_poly.pdbx_seq_one_letter_code
_entity_poly.pdbx_strand_id
1 'polypeptide(L)'
;MKQYTPAIVNEIKKKSIFSFSRKYETRYYEGVHRQDETVRVLWIEMNALGKPLCYPCVLWEGEKLMAFRSGMTRENKVMMQRWTEVISPEKKEEFSIEELEEGDFSSIYQKAKDKVDQLEGLIMPDEEDWTDEELLADESLADDDEDESSLN
;
A
#
# COMPACT_ATOMS: atom_id res chain seq x y z
N MET A 1 2.90 18.07 2.30
CA MET A 1 1.49 17.92 2.74
C MET A 1 1.48 16.93 3.89
N LYS A 2 0.66 17.10 4.93
CA LYS A 2 0.63 16.15 6.06
C LYS A 2 0.04 14.83 5.53
N GLN A 3 0.77 13.72 5.69
CA GLN A 3 0.37 12.38 5.23
C GLN A 3 -0.59 11.70 6.23
N TYR A 4 -1.18 12.47 7.13
CA TYR A 4 -1.97 12.00 8.25
C TYR A 4 -3.19 12.88 8.47
N THR A 5 -4.26 12.27 8.95
CA THR A 5 -5.53 12.90 9.34
C THR A 5 -5.72 12.79 10.86
N PRO A 6 -6.71 13.49 11.45
CA PRO A 6 -7.10 13.23 12.84
C PRO A 6 -7.49 11.76 13.04
N ALA A 7 -7.19 11.20 14.22
CA ALA A 7 -7.65 9.85 14.56
C ALA A 7 -9.18 9.74 14.49
N ILE A 8 -9.66 8.62 13.95
CA ILE A 8 -11.06 8.35 13.64
C ILE A 8 -11.72 7.67 14.83
N VAL A 9 -11.14 6.57 15.29
CA VAL A 9 -11.59 5.79 16.45
C VAL A 9 -11.13 6.49 17.72
N ASN A 10 -9.89 6.99 17.73
CA ASN A 10 -9.28 7.77 18.81
C ASN A 10 -9.18 6.97 20.13
N GLU A 11 -8.99 5.66 20.03
CA GLU A 11 -8.82 4.78 21.19
C GLU A 11 -7.41 4.75 21.75
N ILE A 12 -6.44 5.32 21.02
CA ILE A 12 -5.06 5.39 21.46
C ILE A 12 -4.95 6.36 22.63
N LYS A 13 -4.63 5.81 23.81
CA LYS A 13 -4.54 6.62 25.03
C LYS A 13 -3.41 7.62 24.90
N LYS A 14 -3.68 8.88 25.29
CA LYS A 14 -2.62 9.86 25.51
C LYS A 14 -1.68 9.29 26.58
N LYS A 15 -0.40 9.16 26.26
CA LYS A 15 0.60 8.75 27.25
C LYS A 15 0.56 9.74 28.41
N SER A 16 0.30 9.22 29.61
CA SER A 16 0.53 9.95 30.84
C SER A 16 2.02 10.32 30.91
N ILE A 17 2.31 11.55 31.34
CA ILE A 17 3.66 12.13 31.52
C ILE A 17 4.58 11.31 32.45
N PHE A 18 4.08 10.24 33.08
CA PHE A 18 4.83 9.32 33.94
C PHE A 18 5.20 7.97 33.29
N SER A 19 4.79 7.71 32.04
CA SER A 19 5.07 6.44 31.38
C SER A 19 6.42 6.47 30.64
N PHE A 20 7.43 5.83 31.23
CA PHE A 20 8.76 5.59 30.64
C PHE A 20 8.75 4.61 29.45
N SER A 21 7.59 4.07 29.06
CA SER A 21 7.44 3.20 27.90
C SER A 21 7.47 4.04 26.61
N ARG A 22 8.56 3.94 25.85
CA ARG A 22 8.71 4.53 24.51
C ARG A 22 7.94 3.82 23.40
N LYS A 23 7.20 2.73 23.69
CA LYS A 23 6.44 2.02 22.64
C LYS A 23 5.34 2.92 22.10
N TYR A 24 5.47 3.33 20.84
CA TYR A 24 4.39 3.95 20.09
C TYR A 24 3.24 2.94 20.06
N GLU A 25 2.06 3.33 20.53
CA GLU A 25 0.87 2.50 20.36
C GLU A 25 0.41 2.72 18.93
N THR A 26 0.43 1.64 18.15
CA THR A 26 -0.01 1.57 16.76
C THR A 26 -1.14 0.56 16.71
N ARG A 27 -2.22 0.90 16.02
CA ARG A 27 -3.38 0.04 15.84
C ARG A 27 -3.81 0.04 14.38
N TYR A 28 -4.28 -1.10 13.91
CA TYR A 28 -4.63 -1.35 12.52
C TYR A 28 -6.13 -1.52 12.44
N TYR A 29 -6.76 -0.85 11.49
CA TYR A 29 -8.21 -0.84 11.40
C TYR A 29 -8.67 -1.10 9.97
N GLU A 30 -9.78 -1.81 9.90
CA GLU A 30 -10.62 -1.92 8.73
C GLU A 30 -12.00 -1.31 9.03
N GLY A 31 -12.54 -0.61 8.04
CA GLY A 31 -13.88 -0.05 8.10
C GLY A 31 -14.65 -0.43 6.85
N VAL A 32 -15.85 -0.97 7.03
CA VAL A 32 -16.79 -1.26 5.94
C VAL A 32 -18.03 -0.41 6.13
N HIS A 33 -18.45 0.34 5.12
CA HIS A 33 -19.62 1.21 5.24
C HIS A 33 -20.90 0.37 5.37
N ARG A 34 -21.73 0.69 6.37
CA ARG A 34 -22.86 -0.16 6.79
C ARG A 34 -23.99 -0.25 5.77
N GLN A 35 -24.18 0.80 4.97
CA GLN A 35 -25.24 0.86 3.95
C GLN A 35 -24.71 0.56 2.54
N ASP A 36 -23.40 0.63 2.34
CA ASP A 36 -22.76 0.47 1.05
C ASP A 36 -21.48 -0.35 1.24
N GLU A 37 -21.63 -1.66 1.21
CA GLU A 37 -20.52 -2.60 1.40
C GLU A 37 -19.43 -2.49 0.33
N THR A 38 -19.66 -1.71 -0.73
CA THR A 38 -18.65 -1.41 -1.76
C THR A 38 -17.65 -0.34 -1.31
N VAL A 39 -17.95 0.38 -0.22
CA VAL A 39 -17.04 1.33 0.40
C VAL A 39 -16.35 0.68 1.59
N ARG A 40 -15.04 0.50 1.45
CA ARG A 40 -14.19 -0.09 2.47
C ARG A 40 -12.91 0.71 2.62
N VAL A 41 -12.37 0.75 3.81
CA VAL A 41 -11.20 1.57 4.15
C VAL A 41 -10.27 0.82 5.08
N LEU A 42 -8.97 0.99 4.89
CA LEU A 42 -7.92 0.50 5.79
C LEU A 42 -7.08 1.69 6.27
N TRP A 43 -6.84 1.77 7.58
CA TRP A 43 -5.93 2.78 8.15
C TRP A 43 -5.18 2.27 9.37
N ILE A 44 -4.15 3.04 9.72
CA ILE A 44 -3.37 2.86 10.93
C ILE A 44 -3.63 4.06 11.82
N GLU A 45 -3.96 3.84 13.09
CA GLU A 45 -3.84 4.90 14.09
C GLU A 45 -2.54 4.73 14.86
N MET A 46 -1.86 5.84 15.14
CA MET A 46 -0.67 5.85 15.98
C MET A 46 -0.56 7.10 16.83
N ASN A 47 0.08 6.98 17.99
CA ASN A 47 0.42 8.14 18.80
C ASN A 47 1.71 8.79 18.31
N ALA A 48 1.64 9.85 17.52
CA ALA A 48 2.82 10.62 17.13
C ALA A 48 2.88 11.93 17.92
N LEU A 49 4.00 12.20 18.58
CA LEU A 49 4.24 13.45 19.32
C LEU A 49 3.13 13.79 20.35
N GLY A 50 2.58 12.77 21.00
CA GLY A 50 1.53 12.94 22.02
C GLY A 50 0.13 13.20 21.45
N LYS A 51 -0.05 13.09 20.13
CA LYS A 51 -1.33 13.23 19.45
C LYS A 51 -1.67 11.94 18.70
N PRO A 52 -2.91 11.43 18.83
CA PRO A 52 -3.38 10.33 18.01
C PRO A 52 -3.58 10.82 16.57
N LEU A 53 -2.93 10.16 15.63
CA LEU A 53 -2.99 10.44 14.20
C LEU A 53 -3.52 9.21 13.47
N CYS A 54 -4.24 9.45 12.38
CA CYS A 54 -4.66 8.42 11.41
C CYS A 54 -3.78 8.52 10.16
N TYR A 55 -3.24 7.38 9.73
CA TYR A 55 -2.58 7.19 8.45
C TYR A 55 -3.49 6.40 7.52
N PRO A 56 -4.08 7.04 6.51
CA PRO A 56 -4.85 6.35 5.47
C PRO A 56 -3.97 5.39 4.68
N CYS A 57 -4.42 4.14 4.51
CA CYS A 57 -3.63 3.11 3.83
C CYS A 57 -4.29 2.61 2.55
N VAL A 58 -5.59 2.32 2.58
CA VAL A 58 -6.35 1.89 1.39
C VAL A 58 -7.78 2.43 1.44
N LEU A 59 -8.32 2.78 0.27
CA LEU A 59 -9.72 3.12 0.05
C LEU A 59 -10.26 2.30 -1.13
N TRP A 60 -11.30 1.52 -0.88
CA TRP A 60 -12.16 0.91 -1.89
C TRP A 60 -13.45 1.72 -1.97
N GLU A 61 -13.85 2.07 -3.18
CA GLU A 61 -15.11 2.75 -3.46
C GLU A 61 -15.68 2.21 -4.78
N GLY A 62 -16.55 1.20 -4.68
CA GLY A 62 -17.07 0.50 -5.84
C GLY A 62 -15.95 -0.18 -6.63
N GLU A 63 -15.78 0.24 -7.88
CA GLU A 63 -14.72 -0.27 -8.77
C GLU A 63 -13.36 0.43 -8.56
N LYS A 64 -13.33 1.55 -7.83
CA LYS A 64 -12.10 2.30 -7.60
C LYS A 64 -11.37 1.76 -6.38
N LEU A 65 -10.09 1.47 -6.57
CA LEU A 65 -9.18 1.10 -5.50
C LEU A 65 -8.00 2.08 -5.47
N MET A 66 -7.74 2.65 -4.30
CA MET A 66 -6.63 3.56 -4.06
C MET A 66 -5.82 3.05 -2.87
N ALA A 67 -4.51 2.91 -3.04
CA ALA A 67 -3.59 2.54 -1.97
C ALA A 67 -2.51 3.61 -1.83
N PHE A 68 -2.16 3.93 -0.58
CA PHE A 68 -1.11 4.88 -0.29
C PHE A 68 0.25 4.26 -0.63
N ARG A 69 1.06 4.91 -1.48
CA ARG A 69 2.35 4.37 -1.93
C ARG A 69 3.49 5.34 -1.69
N SER A 70 4.61 4.83 -1.18
CA SER A 70 5.84 5.62 -1.09
C SER A 70 6.25 6.13 -2.47
N GLY A 71 6.54 7.42 -2.61
CA GLY A 71 6.94 8.05 -3.88
C GLY A 71 5.81 8.61 -4.75
N MET A 72 4.57 8.11 -4.63
CA MET A 72 3.43 8.52 -5.47
C MET A 72 2.70 9.76 -4.91
N THR A 73 3.36 10.92 -4.98
CA THR A 73 2.89 12.14 -4.27
C THR A 73 1.54 12.67 -4.78
N ARG A 74 1.23 12.52 -6.07
CA ARG A 74 -0.01 13.05 -6.68
C ARG A 74 -1.20 12.16 -6.35
N GLU A 75 -1.04 10.85 -6.51
CA GLU A 75 -2.02 9.80 -6.25
C GLU A 75 -2.36 9.79 -4.76
N ASN A 76 -1.34 9.83 -3.89
CA ASN A 76 -1.53 9.95 -2.45
C ASN A 76 -2.32 11.22 -2.08
N LYS A 77 -2.10 12.35 -2.77
CA LYS A 77 -2.87 13.57 -2.51
C LYS A 77 -4.34 13.39 -2.86
N VAL A 78 -4.65 12.78 -4.00
CA VAL A 78 -6.02 12.50 -4.43
C VAL A 78 -6.69 11.55 -3.43
N MET A 79 -6.00 10.48 -3.05
CA MET A 79 -6.48 9.54 -2.05
C MET A 79 -6.76 10.23 -0.71
N MET A 80 -5.87 11.10 -0.23
CA MET A 80 -6.06 11.83 1.03
C MET A 80 -7.26 12.78 0.98
N GLN A 81 -7.51 13.42 -0.17
CA GLN A 81 -8.70 14.26 -0.35
C GLN A 81 -9.97 13.41 -0.29
N ARG A 82 -10.00 12.31 -1.05
CA ARG A 82 -11.17 11.41 -1.06
C ARG A 82 -11.40 10.76 0.30
N TRP A 83 -10.33 10.36 0.98
CA TRP A 83 -10.38 9.81 2.34
C TRP A 83 -11.16 10.70 3.29
N THR A 84 -10.83 11.99 3.34
CA THR A 84 -11.50 12.94 4.26
C THR A 84 -12.99 13.15 3.96
N GLU A 85 -13.42 12.86 2.72
CA GLU A 85 -14.83 12.92 2.33
C GLU A 85 -15.57 11.62 2.71
N VAL A 86 -14.90 10.47 2.57
CA VAL A 86 -15.45 9.13 2.82
C VAL A 86 -15.54 8.85 4.32
N ILE A 87 -14.43 8.98 5.04
CA ILE A 87 -14.37 8.67 6.47
C ILE A 87 -13.76 9.82 7.26
N SER A 88 -14.47 10.19 8.31
CA SER A 88 -14.06 11.21 9.27
C SER A 88 -14.49 10.78 10.67
N PRO A 89 -13.95 11.40 11.74
CA PRO A 89 -14.37 11.09 13.11
C PRO A 89 -15.88 11.30 13.35
N GLU A 90 -16.52 12.16 12.55
CA GLU A 90 -17.96 12.46 12.62
C GLU A 90 -18.80 11.40 11.91
N LYS A 91 -18.26 10.78 10.84
CA LYS A 91 -18.94 9.76 10.03
C LYS A 91 -18.60 8.31 10.43
N LYS A 92 -17.77 8.11 11.44
CA LYS A 92 -17.31 6.76 11.84
C LYS A 92 -18.45 5.80 12.19
N GLU A 93 -19.59 6.32 12.64
CA GLU A 93 -20.77 5.52 13.00
C GLU A 93 -21.47 4.91 11.77
N GLU A 94 -21.24 5.47 10.58
CA GLU A 94 -21.69 4.94 9.30
C GLU A 94 -20.88 3.71 8.88
N PHE A 95 -19.73 3.45 9.52
CA PHE A 95 -18.85 2.33 9.27
C PHE A 95 -18.96 1.26 10.37
N SER A 96 -18.88 0.00 9.96
CA SER A 96 -18.51 -1.10 10.85
C SER A 96 -16.99 -1.14 10.91
N ILE A 97 -16.43 -0.80 12.08
CA ILE A 97 -14.98 -0.70 12.27
C ILE A 97 -14.49 -1.91 13.07
N GLU A 98 -13.48 -2.57 12.55
CA GLU A 98 -12.81 -3.72 13.16
C GLU A 98 -11.32 -3.43 13.38
N GLU A 99 -10.80 -3.76 14.56
CA GLU A 99 -9.37 -3.70 14.85
C GLU A 99 -8.73 -5.01 14.37
N LEU A 100 -7.73 -4.90 13.51
CA LEU A 100 -7.02 -6.03 12.92
C LEU A 100 -5.66 -6.24 13.58
N GLU A 101 -5.17 -7.48 13.55
CA GLU A 101 -3.78 -7.76 13.85
C GLU A 101 -2.87 -7.27 12.71
N GLU A 102 -1.60 -6.97 13.03
CA GLU A 102 -0.62 -6.47 12.06
C GLU A 102 -0.44 -7.40 10.86
N GLY A 103 -0.45 -8.72 11.09
CA GLY A 103 -0.28 -9.71 10.02
C GLY A 103 -1.44 -9.73 9.04
N ASP A 104 -2.67 -9.69 9.54
CA ASP A 104 -3.88 -9.66 8.72
C ASP A 104 -3.97 -8.35 7.95
N PHE A 105 -3.72 -7.23 8.63
CA PHE A 105 -3.68 -5.91 8.01
C PHE A 105 -2.64 -5.85 6.88
N SER A 106 -1.41 -6.31 7.14
CA SER A 106 -0.32 -6.32 6.16
C SER A 106 -0.69 -7.15 4.92
N SER A 107 -1.32 -8.31 5.14
CA SER A 107 -1.78 -9.18 4.06
C SER A 107 -2.85 -8.53 3.19
N ILE A 108 -3.82 -7.83 3.80
CA ILE A 108 -4.87 -7.11 3.07
C ILE A 108 -4.29 -5.92 2.32
N TYR A 109 -3.44 -5.14 2.98
CA TYR A 109 -2.79 -3.97 2.40
C TYR A 109 -1.91 -4.34 1.20
N GLN A 110 -1.10 -5.40 1.31
CA GLN A 110 -0.23 -5.85 0.23
C GLN A 110 -1.05 -6.29 -0.99
N LYS A 111 -2.12 -7.09 -0.78
CA LYS A 111 -3.05 -7.47 -1.86
C LYS A 111 -3.69 -6.26 -2.53
N ALA A 112 -4.07 -5.25 -1.75
CA ALA A 112 -4.66 -4.03 -2.28
C ALA A 112 -3.65 -3.26 -3.13
N LYS A 113 -2.43 -3.11 -2.62
CA LYS A 113 -1.33 -2.45 -3.32
C LYS A 113 -1.02 -3.16 -4.64
N ASP A 114 -0.85 -4.49 -4.61
CA ASP A 114 -0.57 -5.28 -5.82
C ASP A 114 -1.70 -5.13 -6.86
N LYS A 115 -2.95 -5.08 -6.41
CA LYS A 115 -4.10 -4.86 -7.30
C LYS A 115 -4.12 -3.45 -7.88
N VAL A 116 -3.77 -2.41 -7.11
CA VAL A 116 -3.61 -1.04 -7.64
C VAL A 116 -2.49 -1.02 -8.67
N ASP A 117 -1.36 -1.63 -8.34
CA ASP A 117 -0.19 -1.68 -9.22
C ASP A 117 -0.52 -2.45 -10.53
N GLN A 118 -1.35 -3.50 -10.48
CA GLN A 118 -1.87 -4.17 -11.69
C GLN A 118 -2.87 -3.31 -12.49
N LEU A 119 -3.79 -2.61 -11.81
CA LEU A 119 -4.80 -1.75 -12.45
C LEU A 119 -4.17 -0.53 -13.12
N GLU A 120 -3.13 0.04 -12.50
CA GLU A 120 -2.35 1.14 -13.06
C GLU A 120 -1.25 0.63 -14.03
N GLY A 121 -0.84 -0.62 -13.89
CA GLY A 121 0.20 -1.32 -14.65
C GLY A 121 -0.26 -1.98 -15.95
N LEU A 122 -1.40 -1.58 -16.51
CA LEU A 122 -1.67 -1.76 -17.96
C LEU A 122 -0.93 -0.71 -18.82
N ILE A 123 0.38 -0.59 -18.53
CA ILE A 123 1.53 -0.22 -19.37
C ILE A 123 2.71 -0.98 -18.70
N MET A 124 3.17 -2.19 -19.03
CA MET A 124 2.97 -3.23 -20.05
C MET A 124 3.18 -4.61 -19.37
N PRO A 125 2.71 -5.75 -19.94
CA PRO A 125 3.30 -7.06 -19.68
C PRO A 125 4.24 -7.43 -20.85
N ASP A 126 5.46 -6.93 -20.81
CA ASP A 126 6.67 -7.49 -21.42
C ASP A 126 7.80 -7.04 -20.47
N GLU A 127 8.50 -7.93 -19.78
CA GLU A 127 9.39 -8.94 -20.30
C GLU A 127 9.65 -10.00 -19.22
N GLU A 128 9.74 -11.25 -19.70
CA GLU A 128 10.61 -12.30 -19.18
C GLU A 128 10.21 -12.98 -17.86
N ASP A 129 9.39 -14.01 -18.08
CA ASP A 129 9.60 -15.37 -17.61
C ASP A 129 11.11 -15.76 -17.62
N TRP A 130 11.90 -15.34 -16.64
CA TRP A 130 13.16 -16.00 -16.32
C TRP A 130 12.85 -17.24 -15.49
N THR A 131 12.39 -18.30 -16.14
CA THR A 131 12.64 -19.64 -15.60
C THR A 131 14.13 -19.88 -15.65
N ASP A 132 14.74 -20.16 -14.51
CA ASP A 132 16.18 -20.42 -14.25
C ASP A 132 16.80 -21.61 -15.06
N GLU A 133 16.26 -21.98 -16.23
CA GLU A 133 16.59 -23.19 -16.98
C GLU A 133 17.33 -22.95 -18.30
N GLU A 134 17.60 -21.71 -18.73
CA GLU A 134 18.38 -21.42 -19.95
C GLU A 134 19.80 -20.87 -19.72
N LEU A 135 20.32 -20.87 -18.49
CA LEU A 135 21.71 -20.47 -18.22
C LEU A 135 22.76 -21.58 -18.43
N LEU A 136 22.38 -22.75 -19.00
CA LEU A 136 23.29 -23.89 -19.17
C LEU A 136 23.09 -24.66 -20.48
N ALA A 137 23.10 -23.99 -21.64
CA ALA A 137 23.26 -24.69 -22.92
C ALA A 137 23.68 -23.78 -24.08
N ASP A 138 24.86 -23.15 -24.03
CA ASP A 138 25.69 -23.05 -25.26
C ASP A 138 27.18 -22.81 -24.95
N GLU A 139 27.75 -23.68 -24.11
CA GLU A 139 29.17 -24.07 -24.25
C GLU A 139 29.23 -25.30 -25.17
N SER A 140 28.99 -25.15 -26.47
CA SER A 140 29.56 -26.05 -27.48
C SER A 140 29.20 -25.61 -28.90
N LEU A 141 30.17 -25.04 -29.63
CA LEU A 141 30.44 -25.25 -31.06
C LEU A 141 31.55 -24.24 -31.45
N ALA A 142 32.82 -24.60 -31.23
CA ALA A 142 33.66 -25.35 -32.17
C ALA A 142 34.32 -24.45 -33.22
N ASP A 143 35.66 -24.50 -33.21
CA ASP A 143 36.62 -24.21 -34.28
C ASP A 143 36.04 -24.21 -35.71
N ASP A 144 36.45 -23.23 -36.52
CA ASP A 144 37.29 -23.48 -37.71
C ASP A 144 37.65 -22.14 -38.41
N ASP A 145 38.94 -21.83 -38.36
CA ASP A 145 39.84 -21.43 -39.44
C ASP A 145 39.45 -20.52 -40.64
N GLU A 146 40.45 -19.69 -40.95
CA GLU A 146 40.99 -19.36 -42.28
C GLU A 146 40.27 -18.38 -43.25
N ASP A 147 40.87 -17.19 -43.27
CA ASP A 147 41.64 -16.62 -44.40
C ASP A 147 41.00 -15.80 -45.54
N GLU A 148 41.73 -14.70 -45.76
CA GLU A 148 42.13 -14.05 -47.01
C GLU A 148 41.16 -13.24 -47.90
N SER A 149 41.72 -12.07 -48.24
CA SER A 149 41.58 -11.31 -49.49
C SER A 149 40.30 -10.46 -49.64
N SER A 150 40.29 -9.23 -50.16
CA SER A 150 41.30 -8.44 -50.87
C SER A 150 40.74 -7.01 -51.05
N LEU A 151 41.66 -6.04 -51.14
CA LEU A 151 41.63 -4.86 -52.03
C LEU A 151 40.39 -3.91 -52.00
N ASN A 152 40.55 -2.72 -51.41
CA ASN A 152 40.94 -1.50 -52.15
C ASN A 152 41.22 -0.33 -51.21
#